data_AF-A0A258NJM4-F1
#
_entry.id   AF-A0A258NJM4-F1
#
_cell.length_a   1.000
_cell.length_b   1.000
_cell.length_c   1.000
_cell.angle_alpha   90.00
_cell.angle_beta   90.00
_cell.angle_gamma   90.00
#
_symmetry.space_group_name_H-M   'P 1'
#
loop_
_entity.id
_entity.type
_entity.pdbx_description
1 polymer ?
#
loop_
_entity_poly.entity_id
_entity_poly.type
_entity_poly.pdbx_seq_one_letter_code
_entity_poly.pdbx_strand_id
1 'polypeptide(L)'
;MTHQMPPVYSLHWDNISPAILQGQDAVFAKLGLELRQERHHHKAHGVWMNEVIARHQPDDVIVFCDIDAFPLTAQAYQEAVQSAERGAVFGLSQFSNHKKNTEVYAGPMFMAFTKATWQTLGSPSLKSSERFDAAEVMSARAREQKVALALKPPTSCIVSKWALGHEGVFGIGTFYGKNEFFHLFESRFPAYERLFSMVVGDVLAERPLNFRGYLETAQHAEAENAGAPRRQNHRLVPKFLRKYFSN
;
A
#
# COMPACT_ATOMS: atom_id res chain seq x y z
N MET A 1 -29.97 7.53 11.19
CA MET A 1 -29.32 7.56 9.86
C MET A 1 -28.11 6.66 9.97
N THR A 2 -28.09 5.53 9.28
CA THR A 2 -26.86 4.72 9.18
C THR A 2 -25.88 5.54 8.35
N HIS A 3 -24.87 6.13 8.97
CA HIS A 3 -23.77 6.76 8.22
C HIS A 3 -23.13 5.66 7.38
N GLN A 4 -23.23 5.79 6.05
CA GLN A 4 -22.54 4.92 5.13
C GLN A 4 -21.03 5.19 5.27
N MET A 5 -20.26 4.13 5.47
CA MET A 5 -18.80 4.23 5.54
C MET A 5 -18.24 4.77 4.22
N PRO A 6 -17.14 5.56 4.24
CA PRO A 6 -16.56 6.11 3.01
C PRO A 6 -16.09 4.99 2.06
N PRO A 7 -16.08 5.21 0.74
CA PRO A 7 -15.50 4.24 -0.18
C PRO A 7 -13.98 4.20 -0.07
N VAL A 8 -13.40 3.04 -0.38
CA VAL A 8 -11.96 2.87 -0.54
C VAL A 8 -11.57 2.99 -2.00
N TYR A 9 -10.52 3.74 -2.29
CA TYR A 9 -10.00 3.92 -3.63
C TYR A 9 -8.73 3.09 -3.81
N SER A 10 -8.66 2.35 -4.90
CA SER A 10 -7.46 1.58 -5.27
C SER A 10 -7.12 1.76 -6.74
N LEU A 11 -5.86 2.10 -7.03
CA LEU A 11 -5.36 2.22 -8.40
C LEU A 11 -4.84 0.88 -8.88
N HIS A 12 -5.16 0.52 -10.12
CA HIS A 12 -4.50 -0.59 -10.79
C HIS A 12 -4.09 -0.28 -12.23
N TRP A 13 -3.06 -0.99 -12.67
CA TRP A 13 -2.58 -1.01 -14.05
C TRP A 13 -3.02 -2.31 -14.74
N ASP A 14 -2.80 -2.38 -16.04
CA ASP A 14 -3.21 -3.52 -16.89
C ASP A 14 -2.43 -4.81 -16.63
N ASN A 15 -1.28 -4.72 -15.97
CA ASN A 15 -0.42 -5.86 -15.67
C ASN A 15 -0.77 -6.55 -14.34
N ILE A 16 -1.80 -6.09 -13.64
CA ILE A 16 -2.26 -6.73 -12.41
C ILE A 16 -3.11 -7.95 -12.77
N SER A 17 -2.82 -9.08 -12.12
CA SER A 17 -3.53 -10.33 -12.33
C SER A 17 -5.02 -10.23 -11.93
N PRO A 18 -5.93 -10.88 -12.68
CA PRO A 18 -7.33 -11.00 -12.27
C PRO A 18 -7.52 -11.55 -10.86
N ALA A 19 -6.64 -12.46 -10.39
CA ALA A 19 -6.73 -13.03 -9.05
C ALA A 19 -6.53 -11.98 -7.94
N ILE A 20 -5.64 -11.00 -8.18
CA ILE A 20 -5.43 -9.89 -7.24
C ILE A 20 -6.65 -8.96 -7.23
N LEU A 21 -7.12 -8.55 -8.42
CA LEU A 21 -8.29 -7.66 -8.56
C LEU A 21 -9.53 -8.25 -7.90
N GLN A 22 -9.88 -9.49 -8.27
CA GLN A 22 -11.06 -10.19 -7.76
C GLN A 22 -10.92 -10.55 -6.29
N GLY A 23 -9.71 -10.93 -5.84
CA GLY A 23 -9.48 -11.27 -4.45
C GLY A 23 -9.62 -10.06 -3.52
N GLN A 24 -9.09 -8.90 -3.91
CA GLN A 24 -9.29 -7.67 -3.15
C GLN A 24 -10.78 -7.29 -3.12
N ASP A 25 -11.45 -7.26 -4.27
CA ASP A 25 -12.88 -6.93 -4.37
C ASP A 25 -13.75 -7.84 -3.48
N ALA A 26 -13.49 -9.15 -3.51
CA ALA A 26 -14.19 -10.12 -2.69
C ALA A 26 -14.00 -9.86 -1.18
N VAL A 27 -12.80 -9.47 -0.73
CA VAL A 27 -12.54 -9.15 0.67
C VAL A 27 -13.33 -7.91 1.10
N PHE A 28 -13.29 -6.82 0.32
CA PHE A 28 -14.06 -5.62 0.64
C PHE A 28 -15.57 -5.90 0.64
N ALA A 29 -16.08 -6.67 -0.33
CA ALA A 29 -17.48 -7.10 -0.35
C ALA A 29 -17.87 -7.94 0.88
N LYS A 30 -17.02 -8.89 1.30
CA LYS A 30 -17.22 -9.68 2.53
C LYS A 30 -17.29 -8.81 3.78
N LEU A 31 -16.53 -7.72 3.82
CA LEU A 31 -16.51 -6.77 4.93
C LEU A 31 -17.64 -5.72 4.87
N GLY A 32 -18.46 -5.73 3.81
CA GLY A 32 -19.52 -4.74 3.61
C GLY A 32 -18.98 -3.32 3.33
N LEU A 33 -17.79 -3.23 2.74
CA LEU A 33 -17.09 -1.98 2.45
C LEU A 33 -17.12 -1.70 0.95
N GLU A 34 -17.44 -0.47 0.56
CA GLU A 34 -17.40 -0.07 -0.85
C GLU A 34 -15.96 0.08 -1.31
N LEU A 35 -15.57 -0.68 -2.34
CA LEU A 35 -14.27 -0.57 -3.01
C LEU A 35 -14.46 0.00 -4.42
N ARG A 36 -13.61 0.96 -4.78
CA ARG A 36 -13.53 1.58 -6.10
C ARG A 36 -12.14 1.33 -6.68
N GLN A 37 -12.03 0.26 -7.45
CA GLN A 37 -10.83 -0.06 -8.23
C GLN A 37 -10.82 0.78 -9.52
N GLU A 38 -9.85 1.67 -9.65
CA GLU A 38 -9.71 2.58 -10.80
C GLU A 38 -8.57 2.15 -11.71
N ARG A 39 -8.91 1.81 -12.96
CA ARG A 39 -7.95 1.40 -13.98
C ARG A 39 -7.29 2.61 -14.63
N HIS A 40 -5.99 2.81 -14.40
CA HIS A 40 -5.20 3.80 -15.14
C HIS A 40 -3.79 3.28 -15.47
N HIS A 41 -3.63 2.70 -16.65
CA HIS A 41 -2.33 2.19 -17.11
C HIS A 41 -1.26 3.30 -17.18
N HIS A 42 -0.08 3.04 -16.61
CA HIS A 42 1.06 3.96 -16.53
C HIS A 42 0.83 5.28 -15.78
N LYS A 43 -0.31 5.44 -15.08
CA LYS A 43 -0.52 6.60 -14.22
C LYS A 43 0.27 6.42 -12.92
N ALA A 44 1.08 7.41 -12.57
CA ALA A 44 1.81 7.40 -11.31
C ALA A 44 0.85 7.51 -10.12
N HIS A 45 1.06 6.69 -9.08
CA HIS A 45 0.14 6.55 -7.95
C HIS A 45 -0.16 7.89 -7.26
N GLY A 46 0.87 8.71 -6.98
CA GLY A 46 0.67 10.03 -6.38
C GLY A 46 -0.12 11.03 -7.22
N VAL A 47 -0.04 10.95 -8.56
CA VAL A 47 -0.85 11.79 -9.46
C VAL A 47 -2.32 11.43 -9.30
N TRP A 48 -2.61 10.14 -9.34
CA TRP A 48 -3.96 9.60 -9.15
C TRP A 48 -4.53 9.97 -7.78
N MET A 49 -3.76 9.83 -6.69
CA MET A 49 -4.22 10.22 -5.35
C MET A 49 -4.63 11.70 -5.29
N ASN A 50 -3.88 12.60 -5.94
CA ASN A 50 -4.24 14.01 -6.01
C ASN A 50 -5.56 14.24 -6.78
N GLU A 51 -5.83 13.49 -7.85
CA GLU A 51 -7.11 13.56 -8.59
C GLU A 51 -8.28 13.07 -7.72
N VAL A 52 -8.07 11.98 -6.97
CA VAL A 52 -9.06 11.48 -6.01
C VAL A 52 -9.34 12.53 -4.93
N ILE A 53 -8.34 13.17 -4.34
CA ILE A 53 -8.56 14.24 -3.35
C ILE A 53 -9.32 15.43 -3.95
N ALA A 54 -9.03 15.79 -5.20
CA ALA A 54 -9.64 16.95 -5.85
C ALA A 54 -11.18 16.85 -5.93
N ARG A 55 -11.73 15.65 -6.14
CA ARG A 55 -13.18 15.42 -6.28
C ARG A 55 -13.98 15.34 -4.97
N HIS A 56 -13.33 15.35 -3.81
CA HIS A 56 -14.00 15.27 -2.50
C HIS A 56 -14.30 16.64 -1.90
N GLN A 57 -15.22 16.70 -0.93
CA GLN A 57 -15.49 17.87 -0.09
C GLN A 57 -14.58 17.89 1.15
N PRO A 58 -14.39 19.03 1.83
CA PRO A 58 -13.51 19.15 3.00
C PRO A 58 -13.77 18.09 4.09
N ASP A 59 -15.03 17.82 4.39
CA ASP A 59 -15.43 16.91 5.47
C ASP A 59 -15.43 15.42 5.06
N ASP A 60 -15.18 15.12 3.78
CA ASP A 60 -15.11 13.74 3.31
C ASP A 60 -13.84 13.06 3.84
N VAL A 61 -14.00 11.87 4.42
CA VAL A 61 -12.90 10.95 4.68
C VAL A 61 -12.52 10.27 3.37
N ILE A 62 -11.25 10.36 3.01
CA ILE A 62 -10.67 9.74 1.82
C ILE A 62 -9.83 8.56 2.29
N VAL A 63 -10.09 7.38 1.74
CA VAL A 63 -9.31 6.17 2.04
C VAL A 63 -8.67 5.64 0.77
N PHE A 64 -7.34 5.50 0.80
CA PHE A 64 -6.54 4.87 -0.25
C PHE A 64 -6.12 3.47 0.16
N CYS A 65 -5.97 2.59 -0.83
CA CYS A 65 -5.43 1.26 -0.64
C CYS A 65 -4.69 0.79 -1.90
N ASP A 66 -3.51 0.18 -1.74
CA ASP A 66 -2.83 -0.51 -2.84
C ASP A 66 -3.66 -1.72 -3.30
N ILE A 67 -3.55 -2.10 -4.58
CA ILE A 67 -4.38 -3.15 -5.21
C ILE A 67 -4.21 -4.53 -4.59
N ASP A 68 -3.13 -4.74 -3.84
CA ASP A 68 -2.74 -5.97 -3.16
C ASP A 68 -2.69 -5.81 -1.63
N ALA A 69 -3.41 -4.81 -1.11
CA ALA A 69 -3.63 -4.59 0.31
C ALA A 69 -5.13 -4.60 0.66
N PHE A 70 -5.45 -4.90 1.92
CA PHE A 70 -6.81 -4.82 2.45
C PHE A 70 -6.84 -4.88 4.00
N PRO A 71 -7.89 -4.33 4.65
CA PRO A 71 -8.18 -4.63 6.04
C PRO A 71 -8.64 -6.10 6.17
N LEU A 72 -8.30 -6.74 7.28
CA LEU A 72 -8.73 -8.10 7.60
C LEU A 72 -10.08 -8.13 8.31
N THR A 73 -10.52 -7.00 8.86
CA THR A 73 -11.81 -6.85 9.54
C THR A 73 -12.44 -5.49 9.26
N ALA A 74 -13.78 -5.41 9.32
CA ALA A 74 -14.50 -4.14 9.20
C ALA A 74 -14.17 -3.18 10.37
N GLN A 75 -13.86 -3.72 11.55
CA GLN A 75 -13.44 -2.93 12.71
C GLN A 75 -12.12 -2.19 12.45
N ALA A 76 -11.13 -2.86 11.86
CA ALA A 76 -9.86 -2.23 11.49
C ALA A 76 -10.07 -1.06 10.53
N TYR A 77 -10.95 -1.25 9.54
CA TYR A 77 -11.37 -0.19 8.63
C TYR A 77 -12.04 0.98 9.36
N GLN A 78 -12.99 0.69 10.26
CA GLN A 78 -13.69 1.69 11.05
C GLN A 78 -12.74 2.50 11.94
N GLU A 79 -11.72 1.88 12.54
CA GLU A 79 -10.70 2.58 13.31
C GLU A 79 -9.90 3.58 12.47
N ALA A 80 -9.56 3.20 11.24
CA ALA A 80 -8.86 4.09 10.30
C ALA A 80 -9.71 5.32 9.96
N VAL A 81 -10.99 5.11 9.65
CA VAL A 81 -11.96 6.18 9.36
C VAL A 81 -12.16 7.09 10.56
N GLN A 82 -12.41 6.54 11.75
CA GLN A 82 -12.56 7.33 12.97
C GLN A 82 -11.30 8.13 13.31
N SER A 83 -10.11 7.60 13.00
CA SER A 83 -8.86 8.34 13.16
C SER A 83 -8.81 9.55 12.22
N ALA A 84 -9.21 9.38 10.96
CA ALA A 84 -9.29 10.45 9.98
C ALA A 84 -10.34 11.51 10.36
N GLU A 85 -11.52 11.10 10.83
CA GLU A 85 -12.59 12.01 11.30
C GLU A 85 -12.14 12.90 12.47
N ARG A 86 -11.24 12.40 13.32
CA ARG A 86 -10.61 13.18 14.40
C ARG A 86 -9.48 14.12 13.90
N GLY A 87 -9.28 14.22 12.59
CA GLY A 87 -8.30 15.10 11.96
C GLY A 87 -6.90 14.51 11.82
N ALA A 88 -6.68 13.22 12.14
CA ALA A 88 -5.37 12.59 12.00
C ALA A 88 -5.11 12.13 10.56
N VAL A 89 -3.83 11.92 10.23
CA VAL A 89 -3.42 11.10 9.08
C VAL A 89 -3.19 9.68 9.59
N PHE A 90 -4.05 8.75 9.17
CA PHE A 90 -3.89 7.33 9.43
C PHE A 90 -3.11 6.66 8.29
N GLY A 91 -2.25 5.71 8.63
CA GLY A 91 -1.75 4.76 7.64
C GLY A 91 -0.96 3.61 8.24
N LEU A 92 -0.64 2.63 7.39
CA LEU A 92 0.24 1.53 7.75
C LEU A 92 1.69 2.02 7.72
N SER A 93 2.48 1.70 8.75
CA SER A 93 3.86 2.20 8.85
C SER A 93 4.70 1.70 7.66
N GLN A 94 5.34 2.63 6.98
CA GLN A 94 6.29 2.35 5.90
C GLN A 94 7.57 3.18 6.07
N PHE A 95 8.65 2.73 5.43
CA PHE A 95 9.91 3.47 5.39
C PHE A 95 10.53 3.48 3.99
N SER A 96 11.00 4.66 3.59
CA SER A 96 11.67 4.91 2.31
C SER A 96 13.15 4.53 2.40
N ASN A 97 13.48 3.28 2.09
CA ASN A 97 14.80 2.67 2.31
C ASN A 97 15.95 3.31 1.51
N HIS A 98 15.66 4.22 0.57
CA HIS A 98 16.66 4.98 -0.17
C HIS A 98 17.12 6.27 0.56
N LYS A 99 16.55 6.58 1.73
CA LYS A 99 16.82 7.81 2.48
C LYS A 99 17.82 7.63 3.61
N LYS A 100 18.39 8.76 4.04
CA LYS A 100 19.36 8.83 5.15
C LYS A 100 18.71 8.95 6.53
N ASN A 101 17.49 9.47 6.63
CA ASN A 101 16.76 9.49 7.91
C ASN A 101 16.11 8.13 8.16
N THR A 102 15.55 7.92 9.34
CA THR A 102 14.88 6.65 9.72
C THR A 102 13.42 6.87 10.13
N GLU A 103 12.84 7.98 9.71
CA GLU A 103 11.46 8.32 10.03
C GLU A 103 10.48 7.46 9.23
N VAL A 104 9.66 6.69 9.95
CA VAL A 104 8.52 6.00 9.37
C VAL A 104 7.43 6.99 8.93
N TYR A 105 6.57 6.58 8.00
CA TYR A 105 5.46 7.39 7.53
C TYR A 105 4.20 6.54 7.32
N ALA A 106 3.04 7.21 7.25
CA ALA A 106 1.79 6.61 6.85
C ALA A 106 1.88 6.25 5.36
N GLY A 107 2.02 4.96 5.04
CA GLY A 107 2.15 4.48 3.67
C GLY A 107 0.81 4.48 2.92
N PRO A 108 0.78 4.82 1.62
CA PRO A 108 -0.45 4.84 0.83
C PRO A 108 -1.06 3.45 0.57
N MET A 109 -0.36 2.36 0.93
CA MET A 109 -0.90 1.00 0.80
C MET A 109 -2.21 0.79 1.56
N PHE A 110 -2.38 1.53 2.65
CA PHE A 110 -3.68 1.78 3.27
C PHE A 110 -3.55 3.06 4.09
N MET A 111 -4.21 4.13 3.64
CA MET A 111 -4.12 5.47 4.23
C MET A 111 -5.50 6.12 4.32
N ALA A 112 -5.78 6.81 5.43
CA ALA A 112 -7.04 7.55 5.59
C ALA A 112 -6.80 8.95 6.19
N PHE A 113 -7.48 9.95 5.65
CA PHE A 113 -7.50 11.33 6.15
C PHE A 113 -8.71 12.08 5.57
N THR A 114 -9.13 13.19 6.18
CA THR A 114 -10.13 14.07 5.56
C THR A 114 -9.48 15.05 4.59
N LYS A 115 -10.21 15.51 3.58
CA LYS A 115 -9.69 16.57 2.70
C LYS A 115 -9.31 17.83 3.49
N ALA A 116 -10.06 18.17 4.55
CA ALA A 116 -9.73 19.26 5.46
C ALA A 116 -8.37 19.06 6.16
N THR A 117 -8.05 17.83 6.60
CA THR A 117 -6.71 17.51 7.12
C THR A 117 -5.64 17.74 6.05
N TRP A 118 -5.84 17.25 4.82
CA TRP A 118 -4.89 17.50 3.72
C TRP A 118 -4.71 18.99 3.41
N GLN A 119 -5.79 19.79 3.47
CA GLN A 119 -5.76 21.24 3.30
C GLN A 119 -4.99 21.93 4.43
N THR A 120 -5.21 21.51 5.68
CA THR A 120 -4.47 21.99 6.85
C THR A 120 -2.97 21.81 6.63
N LEU A 121 -2.56 20.63 6.15
CA LEU A 121 -1.18 20.28 5.80
C LEU A 121 -0.58 21.08 4.62
N GLY A 122 -1.30 22.07 4.08
CA GLY A 122 -0.87 22.92 2.99
C GLY A 122 -1.13 22.32 1.61
N SER A 123 -2.07 21.38 1.51
CA SER A 123 -2.46 20.74 0.24
C SER A 123 -1.29 20.14 -0.55
N PRO A 124 -0.40 19.34 0.08
CA PRO A 124 0.81 18.87 -0.58
C PRO A 124 0.50 17.97 -1.78
N SER A 125 1.37 18.00 -2.79
CA SER A 125 1.37 17.02 -3.88
C SER A 125 1.80 15.66 -3.34
N LEU A 126 1.04 14.60 -3.60
CA LEU A 126 1.33 13.25 -3.12
C LEU A 126 2.26 12.47 -4.07
N LYS A 127 2.71 13.09 -5.16
CA LYS A 127 3.73 12.55 -6.07
C LYS A 127 5.04 12.30 -5.33
N SER A 128 5.72 11.22 -5.68
CA SER A 128 7.10 10.99 -5.29
C SER A 128 8.01 12.09 -5.85
N SER A 129 9.08 12.38 -5.12
CA SER A 129 10.13 13.33 -5.45
C SER A 129 11.48 12.78 -4.95
N GLU A 130 12.57 13.48 -5.21
CA GLU A 130 13.87 13.11 -4.63
C GLU A 130 13.84 13.11 -3.09
N ARG A 131 12.96 13.92 -2.48
CA ARG A 131 12.87 14.06 -1.03
C ARG A 131 11.82 13.15 -0.39
N PHE A 132 10.79 12.73 -1.10
CA PHE A 132 9.63 12.02 -0.55
C PHE A 132 9.21 10.89 -1.47
N ASP A 133 8.94 9.70 -0.92
CA ASP A 133 8.20 8.68 -1.65
C ASP A 133 6.72 9.09 -1.80
N ALA A 134 5.92 8.31 -2.52
CA ALA A 134 4.51 8.58 -2.73
C ALA A 134 3.77 8.78 -1.39
N ALA A 135 3.03 9.89 -1.28
CA ALA A 135 2.32 10.34 -0.08
C ALA A 135 3.14 10.57 1.20
N GLU A 136 4.43 10.26 1.25
CA GLU A 136 5.25 10.42 2.46
C GLU A 136 5.28 11.85 2.99
N VAL A 137 5.19 12.83 2.08
CA VAL A 137 5.07 14.26 2.43
C VAL A 137 3.93 14.54 3.42
N MET A 138 2.86 13.75 3.42
CA MET A 138 1.75 13.88 4.39
C MET A 138 2.25 13.72 5.82
N SER A 139 3.09 12.72 6.09
CA SER A 139 3.64 12.50 7.42
C SER A 139 4.65 13.56 7.82
N ALA A 140 5.49 14.00 6.87
CA ALA A 140 6.42 15.10 7.11
C ALA A 140 5.68 16.39 7.50
N ARG A 141 4.64 16.77 6.75
CA ARG A 141 3.81 17.94 7.04
C ARG A 141 3.03 17.79 8.34
N ALA A 142 2.51 16.60 8.62
CA ALA A 142 1.79 16.35 9.87
C ALA A 142 2.67 16.59 11.10
N ARG A 143 3.94 16.17 11.05
CA ARG A 143 4.93 16.49 12.10
C ARG A 143 5.18 17.99 12.22
N GLU A 144 5.43 18.67 11.10
CA GLU A 144 5.68 20.12 11.06
C GLU A 144 4.51 20.92 11.68
N GLN A 145 3.28 20.50 11.40
CA GLN A 145 2.06 21.20 11.82
C GLN A 145 1.39 20.62 13.06
N LYS A 146 2.00 19.63 13.72
CA LYS A 146 1.46 18.94 14.90
C LYS A 146 0.08 18.31 14.68
N VAL A 147 -0.20 17.88 13.45
CA VAL A 147 -1.34 17.00 13.12
C VAL A 147 -0.99 15.57 13.55
N ALA A 148 -1.95 14.89 14.17
CA ALA A 148 -1.73 13.53 14.67
C ALA A 148 -1.42 12.55 13.52
N LEU A 149 -0.41 11.69 13.75
CA LEU A 149 -0.10 10.55 12.89
C LEU A 149 -0.52 9.26 13.61
N ALA A 150 -1.54 8.60 13.07
CA ALA A 150 -2.01 7.32 13.57
C ALA A 150 -1.40 6.19 12.73
N LEU A 151 -0.21 5.75 13.12
CA LEU A 151 0.54 4.73 12.41
C LEU A 151 0.24 3.34 12.98
N LYS A 152 -0.18 2.40 12.12
CA LYS A 152 -0.31 1.00 12.50
C LYS A 152 0.98 0.25 12.06
N PRO A 153 1.82 -0.21 13.00
CA PRO A 153 3.09 -0.85 12.66
C PRO A 153 2.91 -2.27 12.11
N PRO A 154 3.87 -2.79 11.32
CA PRO A 154 3.88 -4.20 10.99
C PRO A 154 4.13 -5.05 12.23
N THR A 155 3.48 -6.20 12.29
CA THR A 155 3.66 -7.18 13.37
C THR A 155 4.21 -8.51 12.89
N SER A 156 4.01 -8.83 11.61
CA SER A 156 4.70 -9.94 10.95
C SER A 156 4.83 -9.69 9.46
N CYS A 157 5.81 -10.32 8.83
CA CYS A 157 5.88 -10.41 7.37
C CYS A 157 6.35 -11.81 6.98
N ILE A 158 5.84 -12.31 5.84
CA ILE A 158 6.16 -13.66 5.36
C ILE A 158 7.58 -13.71 4.77
N VAL A 159 7.96 -12.70 3.98
CA VAL A 159 9.34 -12.55 3.47
C VAL A 159 9.84 -11.16 3.82
N SER A 160 10.74 -11.05 4.81
CA SER A 160 11.37 -9.78 5.17
C SER A 160 12.26 -9.28 4.03
N LYS A 161 12.03 -8.05 3.56
CA LYS A 161 12.81 -7.45 2.46
C LYS A 161 13.46 -6.13 2.83
N TRP A 162 12.81 -5.34 3.71
CA TRP A 162 13.19 -3.96 3.95
C TRP A 162 13.19 -3.63 5.43
N ALA A 163 14.07 -2.72 5.84
CA ALA A 163 14.07 -2.17 7.18
C ALA A 163 12.92 -1.16 7.34
N LEU A 164 12.28 -1.13 8.50
CA LEU A 164 11.32 -0.11 8.89
C LEU A 164 12.02 0.95 9.76
N GLY A 165 13.00 1.66 9.19
CA GLY A 165 13.86 2.54 9.99
C GLY A 165 14.58 1.76 11.09
N HIS A 166 14.31 2.12 12.36
CA HIS A 166 14.82 1.41 13.54
C HIS A 166 13.77 0.53 14.25
N GLU A 167 12.58 0.40 13.67
CA GLU A 167 11.40 -0.19 14.34
C GLU A 167 11.22 -1.69 14.00
N GLY A 168 11.97 -2.21 13.02
CA GLY A 168 11.91 -3.62 12.64
C GLY A 168 12.07 -3.81 11.13
N VAL A 169 11.32 -4.77 10.59
CA VAL A 169 11.35 -5.13 9.16
C VAL A 169 9.93 -5.31 8.61
N PHE A 170 9.80 -5.13 7.31
CA PHE A 170 8.60 -5.45 6.54
C PHE A 170 8.99 -6.05 5.19
N GLY A 171 8.02 -6.56 4.44
CA GLY A 171 8.28 -7.17 3.15
C GLY A 171 7.07 -7.85 2.54
N ILE A 172 7.28 -8.93 1.81
CA ILE A 172 6.19 -9.61 1.11
C ILE A 172 5.26 -10.27 2.14
N GLY A 173 3.95 -10.06 1.97
CA GLY A 173 2.92 -10.55 2.87
C GLY A 173 3.07 -9.99 4.28
N THR A 174 3.04 -8.68 4.42
CA THR A 174 3.12 -8.01 5.72
C THR A 174 1.73 -7.88 6.35
N PHE A 175 1.64 -8.23 7.63
CA PHE A 175 0.48 -8.01 8.48
C PHE A 175 0.76 -6.84 9.43
N TYR A 176 -0.23 -5.98 9.63
CA TYR A 176 -0.11 -4.78 10.45
C TYR A 176 -1.06 -4.81 11.64
N GLY A 177 -0.64 -4.14 12.71
CA GLY A 177 -1.38 -4.12 13.97
C GLY A 177 -1.55 -5.53 14.52
N LYS A 178 -2.68 -5.83 15.15
CA LYS A 178 -2.93 -7.19 15.66
C LYS A 178 -3.48 -8.13 14.57
N ASN A 179 -2.79 -8.20 13.42
CA ASN A 179 -3.28 -8.81 12.18
C ASN A 179 -4.60 -8.17 11.72
N GLU A 180 -4.60 -6.85 11.65
CA GLU A 180 -5.77 -6.04 11.32
C GLU A 180 -5.79 -5.64 9.84
N PHE A 181 -4.62 -5.59 9.21
CA PHE A 181 -4.45 -5.30 7.79
C PHE A 181 -3.41 -6.24 7.18
N PHE A 182 -3.52 -6.46 5.89
CA PHE A 182 -2.58 -7.23 5.08
C PHE A 182 -2.14 -6.41 3.87
N HIS A 183 -0.87 -6.56 3.50
CA HIS A 183 -0.32 -6.03 2.25
C HIS A 183 0.66 -7.05 1.66
N LEU A 184 0.40 -7.48 0.42
CA LEU A 184 1.25 -8.45 -0.26
C LEU A 184 2.62 -7.88 -0.61
N PHE A 185 2.67 -6.64 -1.11
CA PHE A 185 3.80 -6.08 -1.85
C PHE A 185 4.17 -6.86 -3.12
N GLU A 186 4.60 -6.12 -4.13
CA GLU A 186 5.13 -6.66 -5.39
C GLU A 186 4.22 -7.69 -6.10
N SER A 187 2.89 -7.53 -6.03
CA SER A 187 1.89 -8.34 -6.75
C SER A 187 2.11 -8.49 -8.26
N ARG A 188 2.98 -7.67 -8.87
CA ARG A 188 3.45 -7.85 -10.25
C ARG A 188 4.25 -9.14 -10.47
N PHE A 189 4.74 -9.80 -9.42
CA PHE A 189 5.45 -11.08 -9.54
C PHE A 189 4.47 -12.24 -9.31
N PRO A 190 4.23 -13.09 -10.33
CA PRO A 190 3.26 -14.19 -10.23
C PRO A 190 3.52 -15.14 -9.06
N ALA A 191 4.79 -15.27 -8.65
CA ALA A 191 5.21 -16.16 -7.58
C ALA A 191 4.50 -15.89 -6.23
N TYR A 192 4.05 -14.64 -5.98
CA TYR A 192 3.37 -14.28 -4.73
C TYR A 192 1.84 -14.21 -4.85
N GLU A 193 1.27 -14.41 -6.05
CA GLU A 193 -0.19 -14.43 -6.26
C GLU A 193 -0.87 -15.54 -5.43
N ARG A 194 -0.20 -16.69 -5.31
CA ARG A 194 -0.70 -17.81 -4.50
C ARG A 194 -0.78 -17.43 -3.01
N LEU A 195 0.22 -16.72 -2.50
CA LEU A 195 0.21 -16.23 -1.12
C LEU A 195 -0.98 -15.30 -0.88
N PHE A 196 -1.21 -14.34 -1.78
CA PHE A 196 -2.37 -13.44 -1.73
C PHE A 196 -3.69 -14.24 -1.70
N SER A 197 -3.83 -15.19 -2.62
CA SER A 197 -5.04 -16.01 -2.75
C SER A 197 -5.32 -16.85 -1.51
N MET A 198 -4.28 -17.33 -0.82
CA MET A 198 -4.44 -18.05 0.45
C MET A 198 -4.97 -17.14 1.56
N VAL A 199 -4.41 -15.94 1.70
CA VAL A 199 -4.88 -14.96 2.71
C VAL A 199 -6.32 -14.55 2.43
N VAL A 200 -6.64 -14.22 1.17
CA VAL A 200 -8.02 -13.92 0.73
C VAL A 200 -8.94 -15.09 1.07
N GLY A 201 -8.55 -16.33 0.71
CA GLY A 201 -9.36 -17.51 0.97
C GLY A 201 -9.64 -17.74 2.45
N ASP A 202 -8.70 -17.46 3.34
CA ASP A 202 -8.89 -17.57 4.79
C ASP A 202 -9.82 -16.46 5.32
N VAL A 203 -9.71 -15.23 4.82
CA VAL A 203 -10.63 -14.12 5.18
C VAL A 203 -12.06 -14.42 4.73
N LEU A 204 -12.25 -14.82 3.47
CA LEU A 204 -13.59 -15.07 2.91
C LEU A 204 -14.31 -16.20 3.62
N ALA A 205 -13.56 -17.23 4.03
CA ALA A 205 -14.08 -18.39 4.75
C ALA A 205 -14.06 -18.23 6.27
N GLU A 206 -13.67 -17.05 6.79
CA GLU A 206 -13.58 -16.75 8.22
C GLU A 206 -12.71 -17.77 8.99
N ARG A 207 -11.65 -18.25 8.35
CA ARG A 207 -10.69 -19.17 8.96
C ARG A 207 -9.61 -18.39 9.71
N PRO A 208 -9.00 -18.99 10.74
CA PRO A 208 -7.76 -18.48 11.30
C PRO A 208 -6.67 -18.37 10.23
N LEU A 209 -5.86 -17.30 10.30
CA LEU A 209 -4.75 -17.09 9.38
C LEU A 209 -3.74 -18.24 9.44
N ASN A 210 -3.46 -18.86 8.29
CA ASN A 210 -2.53 -19.99 8.19
C ASN A 210 -1.07 -19.57 7.92
N PHE A 211 -0.42 -18.95 8.91
CA PHE A 211 0.97 -18.51 8.78
C PHE A 211 1.95 -19.60 8.36
N ARG A 212 1.74 -20.84 8.78
CA ARG A 212 2.57 -21.99 8.35
C ARG A 212 2.46 -22.20 6.85
N GLY A 213 1.24 -22.30 6.32
CA GLY A 213 1.00 -22.48 4.89
C GLY A 213 1.49 -21.29 4.06
N TYR A 214 1.38 -20.07 4.60
CA TYR A 214 1.89 -18.86 3.96
C TYR A 214 3.42 -18.90 3.82
N LEU A 215 4.13 -19.28 4.89
CA LEU A 215 5.59 -19.42 4.90
C LEU A 215 6.05 -20.51 3.93
N GLU A 216 5.43 -21.69 3.96
CA GLU A 216 5.74 -22.80 3.05
C GLU A 216 5.56 -22.35 1.58
N THR A 217 4.45 -21.66 1.27
CA THR A 217 4.17 -21.16 -0.08
C THR A 217 5.20 -20.12 -0.54
N ALA A 218 5.57 -19.18 0.33
CA ALA A 218 6.57 -18.17 -0.01
C ALA A 218 7.97 -18.78 -0.20
N GLN A 219 8.36 -19.78 0.59
CA GLN A 219 9.63 -20.49 0.41
C GLN A 219 9.71 -21.18 -0.95
N HIS A 220 8.62 -21.81 -1.40
CA HIS A 220 8.55 -22.39 -2.74
C HIS A 220 8.67 -21.31 -3.83
N ALA A 221 7.97 -20.19 -3.68
CA ALA A 221 8.07 -19.04 -4.60
C ALA A 221 9.49 -18.48 -4.69
N GLU A 222 10.19 -18.30 -3.56
CA GLU A 222 11.58 -17.85 -3.52
C GLU A 222 12.53 -18.86 -4.20
N ALA A 223 12.31 -20.16 -4.00
CA ALA A 223 13.12 -21.21 -4.62
C ALA A 223 12.95 -21.26 -6.14
N GLU A 224 11.72 -21.14 -6.64
CA GLU A 224 11.43 -21.05 -8.08
C GLU A 224 12.08 -19.82 -8.72
N ASN A 225 11.99 -18.66 -8.05
CA ASN A 225 12.62 -17.42 -8.50
C ASN A 225 14.16 -17.51 -8.50
N ALA A 226 14.76 -18.21 -7.53
CA ALA A 226 16.21 -18.43 -7.46
C ALA A 226 16.71 -19.41 -8.54
N GLY A 227 15.89 -20.38 -8.94
CA GLY A 227 16.21 -21.37 -9.98
C GLY A 227 15.95 -20.91 -11.41
N ALA A 228 15.16 -19.85 -11.63
CA ALA A 228 14.92 -19.29 -12.95
C ALA A 228 16.21 -18.66 -13.51
N PRO A 229 16.62 -18.96 -14.76
CA PRO A 229 17.77 -18.30 -15.37
C PRO A 229 17.50 -16.80 -15.37
N ARG A 230 18.38 -16.03 -14.71
CA ARG A 230 18.35 -14.57 -14.76
C ARG A 230 18.29 -14.17 -16.23
N ARG A 231 17.13 -13.69 -16.70
CA ARG A 231 17.07 -12.99 -17.98
C ARG A 231 18.09 -11.87 -17.84
N GLN A 232 19.19 -11.97 -18.60
CA GLN A 232 20.13 -10.89 -18.74
C GLN A 232 19.32 -9.72 -19.30
N ASN A 233 18.87 -8.83 -18.43
CA ASN A 233 18.42 -7.53 -18.86
C ASN A 233 19.61 -6.96 -19.62
N HIS A 234 19.43 -6.81 -20.94
CA HIS A 234 20.36 -6.08 -21.79
C HIS A 234 20.76 -4.83 -21.02
N ARG A 235 22.04 -4.76 -20.66
CA ARG A 235 22.62 -3.58 -20.01
C ARG A 235 22.18 -2.38 -20.85
N LEU A 236 21.31 -1.56 -20.29
CA LEU A 236 21.05 -0.22 -20.79
C LEU A 236 22.43 0.44 -20.87
N VAL A 237 22.89 0.66 -22.11
CA VAL A 237 24.11 1.41 -22.39
C VAL A 237 23.99 2.72 -21.63
N PRO A 238 24.96 3.07 -20.76
CA PRO A 238 24.90 4.30 -20.00
C PRO A 238 24.78 5.49 -20.96
N LYS A 239 23.89 6.45 -20.66
CA LYS A 239 23.51 7.59 -21.53
C LYS A 239 24.68 8.48 -21.98
N PHE A 240 25.89 8.28 -21.46
CA PHE A 240 27.10 9.06 -21.80
C PHE A 240 27.87 8.54 -23.03
N LEU A 241 27.56 7.34 -23.54
CA LEU A 241 28.27 6.76 -24.71
C LEU A 241 27.57 7.01 -26.07
N ARG A 242 26.44 7.72 -26.09
CA ARG A 242 25.68 7.99 -27.32
C ARG A 242 26.25 9.12 -28.20
N LYS A 243 27.40 9.70 -27.85
CA LYS A 243 27.98 10.88 -28.53
C LYS A 243 29.14 10.57 -29.49
N TYR A 244 29.48 9.30 -29.72
CA TYR A 244 30.63 8.93 -30.57
C TYR A 244 30.35 7.97 -31.72
N PHE A 245 29.08 7.71 -32.05
CA PHE A 245 28.72 6.99 -33.28
C PHE A 245 27.65 7.76 -34.04
N SER A 246 28.12 8.81 -34.71
CA SER A 246 27.48 9.40 -35.88
C SER A 246 28.60 9.70 -36.86
N ASN A 247 28.76 8.79 -37.81
CA ASN A 247 29.25 9.05 -39.16
C ASN A 247 28.34 8.26 -40.08
#